data_AF-A0A956K726-F1
#
_entry.id   AF-A0A956K726-F1
#
_cell.length_a   1.000
_cell.length_b   1.000
_cell.length_c   1.000
_cell.angle_alpha   90.00
_cell.angle_beta   90.00
_cell.angle_gamma   90.00
#
_symmetry.space_group_name_H-M   'P 1'
#
loop_
_entity.id
_entity.type
_entity.pdbx_description
1 polymer ?
#
loop_
_entity_poly.entity_id
_entity_poly.type
_entity_poly.pdbx_seq_one_letter_code
_entity_poly.pdbx_strand_id
1 'polypeptide(L)'
;MSGPSLDLHDPDPGLVNDDIRPVPWSERHWSVLSMASLWVGMVVCVPTYMLAGGLIDQGMSWSQAVLTVMLGNLVVLVPMILNGHPGTKYGLPFPVLARASFGIHGAHVPSLLRALVACGWFGIQTWVGGAAIFQLLDVMVSADLAAFADLPVLGINLPELLCFLFFWAIQVVIIHKGVESIRVLESAAAPFLIVMGLALLVWAYVKADGFGPMLSTPSQFGPGGAREGQFWQVFFPSLTAMVGFWATLSLNIPDFTRYAKSQRDQVLGQAIGLPTTMT
;
A
#
# COMPACT_ATOMS: atom_id res chain seq x y z
N MET A 1 -26.17 -18.63 6.19
CA MET A 1 -27.20 -18.02 5.33
C MET A 1 -26.72 -18.16 3.91
N SER A 2 -27.32 -19.05 3.12
CA SER A 2 -27.07 -19.12 1.68
C SER A 2 -27.62 -17.85 1.06
N GLY A 3 -26.75 -16.92 0.65
CA GLY A 3 -27.18 -15.80 -0.16
C GLY A 3 -27.71 -16.29 -1.52
N PRO A 4 -28.39 -15.43 -2.30
CA PRO A 4 -28.86 -15.81 -3.63
C PRO A 4 -27.69 -16.38 -4.45
N SER A 5 -27.90 -17.51 -5.12
CA SER A 5 -26.91 -18.02 -6.07
C SER A 5 -26.86 -17.04 -7.24
N LEU A 6 -25.67 -16.50 -7.51
CA LEU A 6 -25.41 -15.66 -8.67
C LEU A 6 -25.00 -16.55 -9.83
N ASP A 7 -25.79 -17.59 -10.09
CA ASP A 7 -25.62 -18.42 -11.26
C ASP A 7 -26.02 -17.55 -12.46
N LEU A 8 -25.03 -17.15 -13.25
CA LEU A 8 -25.25 -16.35 -14.44
C LEU A 8 -25.93 -17.23 -15.49
N HIS A 9 -27.23 -17.02 -15.70
CA HIS A 9 -27.97 -17.67 -16.77
C HIS A 9 -27.74 -16.91 -18.08
N ASP A 10 -27.10 -17.56 -19.05
CA ASP A 10 -26.80 -17.02 -20.39
C ASP A 10 -26.05 -15.66 -20.38
N PRO A 11 -24.84 -15.60 -19.78
CA PRO A 11 -24.08 -14.36 -19.70
C PRO A 11 -23.59 -13.92 -21.09
N ASP A 12 -23.72 -12.63 -21.38
CA ASP A 12 -23.10 -12.02 -22.56
C ASP A 12 -21.58 -12.27 -22.53
N PRO A 13 -21.02 -12.99 -23.52
CA PRO A 13 -19.61 -13.34 -23.56
C PRO A 13 -18.68 -12.12 -23.66
N GLY A 14 -19.20 -10.95 -24.06
CA GLY A 14 -18.45 -9.69 -24.06
C GLY A 14 -18.34 -9.02 -22.69
N LEU A 15 -19.13 -9.44 -21.69
CA LEU A 15 -19.26 -8.76 -20.40
C LEU A 15 -18.77 -9.57 -19.20
N VAL A 16 -18.45 -10.85 -19.40
CA VAL A 16 -18.06 -11.79 -18.36
C VAL A 16 -16.82 -12.58 -18.79
N ASN A 17 -15.86 -12.68 -17.89
CA ASN A 17 -14.72 -13.59 -17.95
C ASN A 17 -14.39 -14.06 -16.52
N ASP A 18 -13.42 -14.97 -16.38
CA ASP A 18 -13.06 -15.55 -15.09
C ASP A 18 -12.53 -14.54 -14.06
N ASP A 19 -11.92 -13.44 -14.50
CA ASP A 19 -11.39 -12.42 -13.60
C ASP A 19 -12.50 -11.54 -13.01
N ILE A 20 -13.49 -11.20 -13.83
CA ILE A 20 -14.54 -10.25 -13.45
C ILE A 20 -15.86 -10.90 -13.03
N ARG A 21 -15.99 -12.22 -13.12
CA ARG A 21 -17.20 -12.93 -12.69
C ARG A 21 -17.45 -12.73 -11.18
N PRO A 22 -18.72 -12.70 -10.74
CA PRO A 22 -19.05 -12.72 -9.33
C PRO A 22 -18.50 -13.98 -8.65
N VAL A 23 -17.93 -13.83 -7.45
CA VAL A 23 -17.41 -14.98 -6.68
C VAL A 23 -18.56 -15.78 -6.07
N PRO A 24 -18.70 -17.08 -6.37
CA PRO A 24 -19.71 -17.95 -5.76
C PRO A 24 -19.50 -18.08 -4.25
N TRP A 25 -20.58 -18.34 -3.50
CA TRP A 25 -20.50 -18.51 -2.04
C TRP A 25 -19.56 -19.63 -1.59
N SER A 26 -19.43 -20.70 -2.37
CA SER A 26 -18.49 -21.80 -2.11
C SER A 26 -17.02 -21.37 -2.11
N GLU A 27 -16.68 -20.31 -2.86
CA GLU A 27 -15.33 -19.77 -2.96
C GLU A 27 -15.05 -18.66 -1.93
N ARG A 28 -16.05 -18.25 -1.13
CA ARG A 28 -15.90 -17.20 -0.11
C ARG A 28 -15.42 -17.76 1.21
N HIS A 29 -14.10 -17.79 1.40
CA HIS A 29 -13.47 -18.43 2.55
C HIS A 29 -12.67 -17.47 3.45
N TRP A 30 -12.66 -16.16 3.16
CA TRP A 30 -11.89 -15.20 3.95
C TRP A 30 -12.63 -14.85 5.25
N SER A 31 -11.92 -15.02 6.38
CA SER A 31 -12.41 -14.69 7.72
C SER A 31 -11.93 -13.30 8.15
N VAL A 32 -12.37 -12.81 9.32
CA VAL A 32 -11.78 -11.61 9.97
C VAL A 32 -10.26 -11.67 9.94
N LEU A 33 -9.66 -12.81 10.30
CA LEU A 33 -8.21 -12.97 10.36
C LEU A 33 -7.57 -12.88 8.97
N SER A 34 -8.16 -13.54 7.97
CA SER A 34 -7.68 -13.48 6.58
C SER A 34 -7.70 -12.05 6.03
N MET A 35 -8.75 -11.30 6.36
CA MET A 35 -8.89 -9.91 5.95
C MET A 35 -7.93 -8.99 6.73
N ALA A 36 -7.70 -9.23 8.02
CA ALA A 36 -6.74 -8.48 8.81
C ALA A 36 -5.28 -8.77 8.39
N SER A 37 -4.94 -10.02 8.08
CA SER A 37 -3.61 -10.41 7.64
C SER A 37 -3.23 -9.81 6.27
N LEU A 38 -4.23 -9.56 5.42
CA LEU A 38 -4.03 -8.85 4.14
C LEU A 38 -3.31 -7.51 4.36
N TRP A 39 -3.70 -6.78 5.42
CA TRP A 39 -3.12 -5.47 5.73
C TRP A 39 -1.67 -5.58 6.18
N VAL A 40 -1.32 -6.60 6.97
CA VAL A 40 0.07 -6.82 7.39
C VAL A 40 0.98 -6.94 6.15
N GLY A 41 0.57 -7.72 5.15
CA GLY A 41 1.34 -7.88 3.91
C GLY A 41 1.43 -6.60 3.07
N MET A 42 0.36 -5.81 3.02
CA MET A 42 0.32 -4.57 2.22
C MET A 42 1.07 -3.41 2.87
N VAL A 43 1.18 -3.40 4.20
CA VAL A 43 1.73 -2.27 4.97
C VAL A 43 3.24 -2.36 5.12
N VAL A 44 3.80 -3.56 5.14
CA VAL A 44 5.25 -3.77 5.20
C VAL A 44 5.86 -3.46 3.83
N CYS A 45 6.02 -2.16 3.56
CA CYS A 45 6.67 -1.65 2.37
C CYS A 45 7.45 -0.38 2.68
N VAL A 46 8.48 -0.12 1.89
CA VAL A 46 9.37 1.04 2.12
C VAL A 46 8.63 2.38 2.03
N PRO A 47 7.69 2.61 1.09
CA PRO A 47 6.93 3.87 1.06
C PRO A 47 6.19 4.19 2.35
N THR A 48 5.68 3.18 3.06
CA THR A 48 5.03 3.38 4.37
C THR A 48 6.02 3.90 5.41
N TYR A 49 7.24 3.38 5.45
CA TYR A 49 8.28 3.88 6.36
C TYR A 49 8.72 5.31 5.98
N MET A 50 8.85 5.59 4.68
CA MET A 50 9.18 6.94 4.18
C MET A 50 8.09 7.96 4.54
N LEU A 51 6.82 7.54 4.45
CA LEU A 51 5.67 8.36 4.83
C LEU A 51 5.74 8.75 6.31
N ALA A 52 5.95 7.79 7.21
CA ALA A 52 6.06 8.05 8.64
C ALA A 52 7.30 8.89 8.98
N GLY A 53 8.46 8.55 8.41
CA GLY A 53 9.69 9.31 8.59
C GLY A 53 9.58 10.75 8.07
N GLY A 54 8.91 10.94 6.94
CA GLY A 54 8.68 12.26 6.34
C GLY A 54 7.80 13.19 7.18
N LEU A 55 6.91 12.66 8.02
CA LEU A 55 6.16 13.48 8.99
C LEU A 55 7.06 14.02 10.09
N ILE A 56 7.98 13.17 10.59
CA ILE A 56 8.95 13.56 11.61
C ILE A 56 9.96 14.55 11.03
N ASP A 57 10.44 14.31 9.81
CA ASP A 57 11.33 15.23 9.07
C ASP A 57 10.68 16.60 8.82
N GLN A 58 9.36 16.61 8.59
CA GLN A 58 8.59 17.85 8.50
C GLN A 58 8.36 18.55 9.85
N GLY A 59 8.88 18.01 10.95
CA GLY A 59 8.94 18.65 12.27
C GLY A 59 7.93 18.12 13.29
N MET A 60 7.15 17.07 12.95
CA MET A 60 6.23 16.45 13.91
C MET A 60 7.01 15.66 14.98
N SER A 61 6.53 15.68 16.22
CA SER A 61 6.97 14.69 17.21
C SER A 61 6.48 13.29 16.83
N TRP A 62 7.06 12.25 17.42
CA TRP A 62 6.64 10.85 17.19
C TRP A 62 5.13 10.67 17.41
N SER A 63 4.58 11.27 18.47
CA SER A 63 3.16 11.17 18.82
C SER A 63 2.27 11.90 17.82
N GLN A 64 2.68 13.07 17.34
CA GLN A 64 1.97 13.82 16.30
C GLN A 64 1.95 13.04 14.98
N ALA A 65 3.07 12.43 14.59
CA ALA A 65 3.17 11.62 13.38
C ALA A 65 2.24 10.40 13.47
N VAL A 66 2.34 9.61 14.55
CA VAL A 66 1.48 8.43 14.81
C VAL A 66 0.00 8.82 14.78
N LEU A 67 -0.39 9.90 15.46
CA LEU A 67 -1.79 10.36 15.46
C LEU A 67 -2.26 10.83 14.08
N THR A 68 -1.40 11.47 13.30
CA THR A 68 -1.73 11.92 11.93
C THR A 68 -1.95 10.72 11.01
N VAL A 69 -1.09 9.70 11.10
CA VAL A 69 -1.23 8.44 10.37
C VAL A 69 -2.50 7.71 10.79
N MET A 70 -2.73 7.56 12.10
CA MET A 70 -3.94 6.95 12.65
C MET A 70 -5.20 7.63 12.13
N LEU A 71 -5.24 8.97 12.18
CA LEU A 71 -6.40 9.74 11.73
C LEU A 71 -6.63 9.57 10.22
N GLY A 72 -5.58 9.59 9.41
CA GLY A 72 -5.67 9.33 7.97
C GLY A 72 -6.26 7.95 7.67
N ASN A 73 -5.78 6.93 8.40
CA ASN A 73 -6.29 5.57 8.29
C ASN A 73 -7.75 5.44 8.74
N LEU A 74 -8.16 6.14 9.79
CA LEU A 74 -9.56 6.15 10.22
C LEU A 74 -10.48 6.85 9.21
N VAL A 75 -10.01 7.93 8.59
CA VAL A 75 -10.77 8.65 7.56
C VAL A 75 -10.97 7.78 6.32
N VAL A 76 -9.91 7.11 5.84
CA VAL A 76 -10.00 6.24 4.65
C VAL A 76 -10.74 4.92 4.93
N LEU A 77 -10.76 4.46 6.19
CA LEU A 77 -11.48 3.25 6.59
C LEU A 77 -13.00 3.37 6.33
N VAL A 78 -13.57 4.56 6.48
CA VAL A 78 -15.02 4.79 6.26
C VAL A 78 -15.43 4.47 4.80
N PRO A 79 -14.92 5.16 3.76
CA PRO A 79 -15.27 4.84 2.38
C PRO A 79 -14.83 3.42 2.00
N MET A 80 -13.76 2.90 2.58
CA MET A 80 -13.31 1.54 2.33
C MET A 80 -14.32 0.49 2.82
N ILE A 81 -14.88 0.66 4.02
CA ILE A 81 -15.93 -0.24 4.52
C ILE A 81 -17.18 -0.15 3.64
N LEU A 82 -17.57 1.06 3.26
CA LEU A 82 -18.75 1.30 2.43
C LEU A 82 -18.62 0.68 1.03
N ASN A 83 -17.47 0.88 0.37
CA ASN A 83 -17.18 0.29 -0.93
C ASN A 83 -16.95 -1.22 -0.86
N GLY A 84 -16.48 -1.76 0.27
CA GLY A 84 -16.30 -3.21 0.48
C GLY A 84 -17.61 -3.97 0.69
N HIS A 85 -18.69 -3.27 1.07
CA HIS A 85 -19.96 -3.91 1.38
C HIS A 85 -20.59 -4.60 0.15
N PRO A 86 -20.71 -3.96 -1.04
CA PRO A 86 -21.18 -4.63 -2.26
C PRO A 86 -20.29 -5.80 -2.68
N GLY A 87 -18.97 -5.67 -2.52
CA GLY A 87 -18.01 -6.75 -2.79
C GLY A 87 -18.35 -7.99 -1.97
N THR A 88 -18.50 -7.85 -0.65
CA THR A 88 -18.85 -8.97 0.24
C THR A 88 -20.26 -9.51 0.00
N LYS A 89 -21.24 -8.64 -0.28
CA LYS A 89 -22.65 -9.04 -0.44
C LYS A 89 -22.84 -9.83 -1.74
N TYR A 90 -22.34 -9.29 -2.84
CA TYR A 90 -22.63 -9.77 -4.19
C TYR A 90 -21.43 -10.49 -4.83
N GLY A 91 -20.26 -10.53 -4.19
CA GLY A 91 -19.07 -11.16 -4.75
C GLY A 91 -18.50 -10.41 -5.96
N LEU A 92 -18.81 -9.13 -6.11
CA LEU A 92 -18.45 -8.34 -7.29
C LEU A 92 -17.08 -7.68 -7.13
N PRO A 93 -16.23 -7.69 -8.17
CA PRO A 93 -15.03 -6.85 -8.22
C PRO A 93 -15.39 -5.40 -8.59
N PHE A 94 -14.41 -4.51 -8.43
CA PHE A 94 -14.58 -3.07 -8.66
C PHE A 94 -15.04 -2.69 -10.05
N PRO A 95 -14.47 -3.21 -11.16
CA PRO A 95 -14.91 -2.84 -12.50
C PRO A 95 -16.39 -3.18 -12.75
N VAL A 96 -16.90 -4.24 -12.12
CA VAL A 96 -18.31 -4.63 -12.23
C VAL A 96 -19.18 -3.75 -11.35
N LEU A 97 -18.75 -3.45 -10.12
CA LEU A 97 -19.45 -2.52 -9.25
C LEU A 97 -19.58 -1.12 -9.90
N ALA A 98 -18.53 -0.65 -10.58
CA ALA A 98 -18.53 0.63 -11.28
C ALA A 98 -19.61 0.72 -12.38
N ARG A 99 -20.05 -0.41 -12.96
CA ARG A 99 -21.13 -0.44 -13.97
C ARG A 99 -22.46 0.06 -13.41
N ALA A 100 -22.69 -0.08 -12.10
CA ALA A 100 -23.91 0.42 -11.46
C ALA A 100 -24.02 1.96 -11.47
N SER A 101 -22.88 2.66 -11.47
CA SER A 101 -22.85 4.13 -11.46
C SER A 101 -22.58 4.74 -12.84
N PHE A 102 -21.71 4.11 -13.63
CA PHE A 102 -21.25 4.66 -14.92
C PHE A 102 -21.82 3.92 -16.14
N GLY A 103 -22.62 2.87 -15.94
CA GLY A 103 -23.05 1.98 -17.00
C GLY A 103 -21.93 1.06 -17.50
N ILE A 104 -22.27 0.15 -18.41
CA ILE A 104 -21.35 -0.87 -18.93
C ILE A 104 -20.10 -0.25 -19.58
N HIS A 105 -20.31 0.66 -20.53
CA HIS A 105 -19.22 1.31 -21.26
C HIS A 105 -18.55 2.42 -20.44
N GLY A 106 -19.30 3.17 -19.62
CA GLY A 106 -18.72 4.25 -18.82
C GLY A 106 -17.82 3.74 -17.70
N ALA A 107 -18.02 2.52 -17.20
CA ALA A 107 -17.17 1.89 -16.18
C ALA A 107 -15.71 1.67 -16.63
N HIS A 108 -15.43 1.72 -17.93
CA HIS A 108 -14.05 1.66 -18.44
C HIS A 108 -13.23 2.88 -17.99
N VAL A 109 -13.83 4.06 -17.88
CA VAL A 109 -13.12 5.28 -17.46
C VAL A 109 -12.55 5.14 -16.04
N PRO A 110 -13.34 4.88 -14.98
CA PRO A 110 -12.79 4.70 -13.64
C PRO A 110 -11.87 3.49 -13.53
N SER A 111 -12.12 2.42 -14.30
CA SER A 111 -11.25 1.23 -14.33
C SER A 111 -9.87 1.52 -14.92
N LEU A 112 -9.80 2.28 -16.02
CA LEU A 112 -8.54 2.69 -16.64
C LEU A 112 -7.78 3.72 -15.81
N LEU A 113 -8.47 4.71 -15.24
CA LEU A 113 -7.85 5.65 -14.28
C LEU A 113 -7.24 4.90 -13.12
N ARG A 114 -7.92 3.86 -12.64
CA ARG A 114 -7.39 3.02 -11.57
C ARG A 114 -6.17 2.21 -11.98
N ALA A 115 -6.19 1.63 -13.17
CA ALA A 115 -5.04 0.93 -13.73
C ALA A 115 -3.83 1.87 -13.86
N LEU A 116 -4.04 3.11 -14.31
CA LEU A 116 -2.98 4.11 -14.42
C LEU A 116 -2.32 4.40 -13.06
N VAL A 117 -3.12 4.56 -12.01
CA VAL A 117 -2.60 4.78 -10.66
C VAL A 117 -1.84 3.56 -10.14
N ALA A 118 -2.30 2.34 -10.45
CA ALA A 118 -1.57 1.11 -10.12
C ALA A 118 -0.20 1.05 -10.82
N CYS A 119 -0.12 1.48 -12.10
CA CYS A 119 1.16 1.62 -12.81
C CYS A 119 2.09 2.64 -12.14
N GLY A 120 1.54 3.75 -11.62
CA GLY A 120 2.31 4.74 -10.86
C GLY A 120 2.92 4.14 -9.59
N TRP A 121 2.13 3.39 -8.81
CA TRP A 121 2.63 2.68 -7.63
C TRP A 121 3.67 1.62 -7.97
N PHE A 122 3.45 0.86 -9.05
CA PHE A 122 4.45 -0.08 -9.55
C PHE A 122 5.78 0.62 -9.89
N GLY A 123 5.72 1.79 -10.54
CA GLY A 123 6.90 2.62 -10.83
C GLY A 123 7.63 3.07 -9.57
N ILE A 124 6.90 3.59 -8.57
CA ILE A 124 7.48 4.04 -7.28
C ILE A 124 8.15 2.87 -6.56
N GLN A 125 7.51 1.71 -6.47
CA GLN A 125 8.09 0.54 -5.80
C GLN A 125 9.32 0.00 -6.54
N THR A 126 9.28 0.06 -7.88
CA THR A 126 10.44 -0.30 -8.71
C THR A 126 11.59 0.67 -8.51
N TRP A 127 11.32 1.97 -8.40
CA TRP A 127 12.31 2.98 -8.07
C TRP A 127 12.99 2.70 -6.74
N VAL A 128 12.19 2.46 -5.69
CA VAL A 128 12.72 2.19 -4.37
C VAL A 128 13.56 0.91 -4.33
N GLY A 129 13.12 -0.16 -5.00
CA GLY A 129 13.92 -1.39 -5.10
C GLY A 129 15.20 -1.23 -5.92
N GLY A 130 15.15 -0.46 -7.01
CA GLY A 130 16.34 -0.09 -7.80
C GLY A 130 17.34 0.73 -6.99
N ALA A 131 16.87 1.71 -6.23
CA ALA A 131 17.71 2.51 -5.33
C ALA A 131 18.36 1.65 -4.23
N ALA A 132 17.66 0.65 -3.69
CA ALA A 132 18.24 -0.28 -2.74
C ALA A 132 19.38 -1.11 -3.35
N ILE A 133 19.22 -1.59 -4.59
CA ILE A 133 20.27 -2.31 -5.31
C ILE A 133 21.47 -1.40 -5.59
N PHE A 134 21.21 -0.16 -6.03
CA PHE A 134 22.24 0.83 -6.25
C PHE A 134 23.09 1.09 -4.98
N GLN A 135 22.43 1.33 -3.84
CA GLN A 135 23.11 1.55 -2.56
C GLN A 135 23.96 0.34 -2.12
N LEU A 136 23.46 -0.88 -2.34
CA LEU A 136 24.22 -2.10 -2.07
C LEU A 136 25.46 -2.22 -2.97
N LEU A 137 25.29 -1.95 -4.27
CA LEU A 137 26.39 -2.01 -5.23
C LEU A 137 27.46 -0.96 -4.95
N ASP A 138 27.05 0.25 -4.59
CA ASP A 138 27.98 1.35 -4.27
C ASP A 138 28.88 0.97 -3.08
N VAL A 139 28.28 0.42 -2.01
CA VAL A 139 29.03 -0.07 -0.85
C VAL A 139 29.93 -1.26 -1.22
N MET A 140 29.43 -2.22 -1.99
CA MET A 140 30.18 -3.44 -2.35
C MET A 140 31.37 -3.18 -3.25
N VAL A 141 31.25 -2.25 -4.20
CA VAL A 141 32.32 -1.93 -5.16
C VAL A 141 33.22 -0.81 -4.64
N SER A 142 32.80 -0.05 -3.62
CA SER A 142 33.53 1.08 -3.04
C SER A 142 33.98 2.09 -4.11
N ALA A 143 33.16 2.27 -5.14
CA ALA A 143 33.51 3.01 -6.36
C ALA A 143 32.89 4.40 -6.46
N ASP A 144 32.21 4.88 -5.42
CA ASP A 144 31.49 6.16 -5.40
C ASP A 144 30.65 6.33 -6.68
N LEU A 145 29.77 5.35 -6.91
CA LEU A 145 28.88 5.30 -8.07
C LEU A 145 27.94 6.49 -8.11
N ALA A 146 27.72 7.15 -6.96
CA ALA A 146 26.97 8.39 -6.84
C ALA A 146 27.70 9.60 -7.45
N ALA A 147 29.02 9.56 -7.61
CA ALA A 147 29.80 10.64 -8.22
C ALA A 147 29.65 10.72 -9.76
N PHE A 148 28.97 9.74 -10.37
CA PHE A 148 28.67 9.80 -11.81
C PHE A 148 27.75 10.98 -12.10
N ALA A 149 28.03 11.69 -13.19
CA ALA A 149 27.22 12.82 -13.61
C ALA A 149 25.79 12.37 -13.96
N ASP A 150 24.81 13.17 -13.53
CA ASP A 150 23.41 12.94 -13.84
C ASP A 150 23.16 12.95 -15.34
N LEU A 151 22.28 12.04 -15.77
CA LEU A 151 21.80 12.03 -17.13
C LEU A 151 20.96 13.28 -17.40
N PRO A 152 21.13 13.94 -18.56
CA PRO A 152 20.29 15.06 -18.95
C PRO A 152 18.82 14.63 -18.92
N VAL A 153 17.93 15.51 -18.46
CA VAL A 153 16.47 15.30 -18.39
C VAL A 153 15.99 14.40 -17.24
N LEU A 154 16.71 13.32 -16.91
CA LEU A 154 16.23 12.34 -15.92
C LEU A 154 16.57 12.71 -14.47
N GLY A 155 17.64 13.48 -14.24
CA GLY A 155 18.07 13.87 -12.89
C GLY A 155 18.52 12.70 -12.01
N ILE A 156 18.97 11.61 -12.65
CA ILE A 156 19.54 10.41 -12.03
C ILE A 156 20.80 10.03 -12.80
N ASN A 157 21.74 9.37 -12.14
CA ASN A 157 22.96 8.92 -12.80
C ASN A 157 22.75 7.60 -13.58
N LEU A 158 23.71 7.25 -14.44
CA LEU A 158 23.62 6.03 -15.25
C LEU A 158 23.56 4.74 -14.39
N PRO A 159 24.38 4.56 -13.35
CA PRO A 159 24.25 3.42 -12.43
C PRO A 159 22.86 3.26 -11.80
N GLU A 160 22.23 4.34 -11.34
CA GLU A 160 20.88 4.34 -10.77
C GLU A 160 19.85 3.86 -11.80
N LEU A 161 19.91 4.38 -13.02
CA LEU A 161 19.03 3.96 -14.11
C LEU A 161 19.20 2.46 -14.43
N LEU A 162 20.43 1.96 -14.46
CA LEU A 162 20.70 0.54 -14.72
C LEU A 162 20.16 -0.35 -13.60
N CYS A 163 20.30 0.06 -12.34
CA CYS A 163 19.74 -0.67 -11.20
C CYS A 163 18.21 -0.68 -11.24
N PHE A 164 17.60 0.45 -11.60
CA PHE A 164 16.15 0.56 -11.81
C PHE A 164 15.67 -0.40 -12.91
N LEU A 165 16.28 -0.35 -14.10
CA LEU A 165 15.92 -1.21 -15.23
C LEU A 165 16.15 -2.69 -14.94
N PHE A 166 17.22 -3.01 -14.20
CA PHE A 166 17.51 -4.37 -13.75
C PHE A 166 16.41 -4.89 -12.82
N PHE A 167 16.04 -4.10 -11.80
CA PHE A 167 14.98 -4.49 -10.87
C PHE A 167 13.61 -4.58 -11.56
N TRP A 168 13.32 -3.66 -12.47
CA TRP A 168 12.14 -3.70 -13.32
C TRP A 168 12.08 -5.00 -14.14
N ALA A 169 13.18 -5.38 -14.79
CA ALA A 169 13.24 -6.60 -15.60
C ALA A 169 13.00 -7.86 -14.77
N ILE A 170 13.55 -7.92 -13.54
CA ILE A 170 13.27 -9.01 -12.60
C ILE A 170 11.78 -9.11 -12.30
N GLN A 171 11.12 -7.99 -12.00
CA GLN A 171 9.69 -7.97 -11.74
C GLN A 171 8.87 -8.43 -12.94
N VAL A 172 9.20 -7.96 -14.15
CA VAL A 172 8.52 -8.39 -15.39
C VAL A 172 8.66 -9.91 -15.60
N VAL A 173 9.84 -10.47 -15.36
CA VAL A 173 10.06 -11.93 -15.45
C VAL A 173 9.21 -12.68 -14.42
N ILE A 174 9.10 -12.19 -13.19
CA ILE A 174 8.27 -12.80 -12.14
C ILE A 174 6.79 -12.74 -12.51
N ILE A 175 6.31 -11.58 -12.98
CA ILE A 175 4.93 -11.39 -13.44
C ILE A 175 4.61 -12.33 -14.61
N HIS A 176 5.54 -12.49 -15.56
CA HIS A 176 5.36 -13.39 -16.70
C HIS A 176 5.22 -14.86 -16.29
N LYS A 177 5.86 -15.29 -15.19
CA LYS A 177 5.72 -16.64 -14.65
C LYS A 177 4.39 -16.86 -13.89
N GLY A 178 3.55 -15.83 -13.78
CA GLY A 178 2.21 -15.92 -13.21
C GLY A 178 2.14 -15.81 -11.69
N VAL A 179 0.91 -15.80 -11.18
CA VAL A 179 0.57 -15.49 -9.77
C VAL A 179 1.26 -16.43 -8.79
N GLU A 180 1.51 -17.69 -9.16
CA GLU A 180 2.10 -18.64 -8.22
C GLU A 180 3.58 -18.36 -7.91
N SER A 181 4.30 -17.74 -8.85
CA SER A 181 5.67 -17.26 -8.58
C SER A 181 5.68 -16.12 -7.56
N ILE A 182 4.67 -15.25 -7.60
CA ILE A 182 4.51 -14.14 -6.65
C ILE A 182 4.24 -14.69 -5.25
N ARG A 183 3.34 -15.68 -5.13
CA ARG A 183 3.01 -16.29 -3.83
C ARG A 183 4.22 -16.96 -3.17
N VAL A 184 5.04 -17.67 -3.95
CA VAL A 184 6.26 -18.31 -3.43
C VAL A 184 7.25 -17.25 -2.94
N LEU A 185 7.45 -16.19 -3.73
CA LEU A 185 8.33 -15.08 -3.33
C LEU A 185 7.82 -14.41 -2.06
N GLU A 186 6.53 -14.11 -1.98
CA GLU A 186 5.90 -13.48 -0.80
C GLU A 186 6.02 -14.35 0.45
N SER A 187 5.79 -15.66 0.32
CA SER A 187 5.90 -16.62 1.42
C SER A 187 7.33 -16.70 1.98
N ALA A 188 8.35 -16.52 1.12
CA ALA A 188 9.74 -16.47 1.54
C ALA A 188 10.16 -15.09 2.07
N ALA A 189 9.66 -14.01 1.45
CA ALA A 189 10.01 -12.64 1.80
C ALA A 189 9.39 -12.20 3.12
N ALA A 190 8.15 -12.59 3.44
CA ALA A 190 7.46 -12.12 4.63
C ALA A 190 8.21 -12.44 5.96
N PRO A 191 8.66 -13.69 6.22
CA PRO A 191 9.47 -13.98 7.41
C PRO A 191 10.78 -13.20 7.43
N PHE A 192 11.45 -13.07 6.28
CA PHE A 192 12.70 -12.33 6.15
C PHE A 192 12.51 -10.85 6.50
N LEU A 193 11.48 -10.20 5.95
CA LEU A 193 11.17 -8.79 6.21
C LEU A 193 10.83 -8.55 7.67
N ILE A 194 10.11 -9.45 8.33
CA ILE A 194 9.81 -9.34 9.77
C ILE A 194 11.10 -9.43 10.59
N VAL A 195 11.96 -10.42 10.33
CA VAL A 195 13.24 -10.59 11.03
C VAL A 195 14.15 -9.38 10.81
N MET A 196 14.27 -8.90 9.57
CA MET A 196 15.07 -7.73 9.24
C MET A 196 14.49 -6.44 9.84
N GLY A 197 13.16 -6.29 9.87
CA GLY A 197 12.51 -5.16 10.52
C GLY A 197 12.79 -5.10 12.02
N LEU A 198 12.72 -6.26 12.70
CA LEU A 198 13.10 -6.36 14.11
C LEU A 198 14.59 -6.09 14.34
N ALA A 199 15.46 -6.60 13.45
CA ALA A 199 16.90 -6.34 13.53
C ALA A 199 17.22 -4.84 13.37
N LEU A 200 16.58 -4.17 12.41
CA LEU A 200 16.72 -2.72 12.20
C LEU A 200 16.18 -1.92 13.39
N LEU A 201 15.07 -2.35 14.00
CA LEU A 201 14.54 -1.72 15.22
C LEU A 201 15.51 -1.84 16.39
N VAL A 202 16.09 -3.03 16.61
CA VAL A 202 17.10 -3.25 17.66
C VAL A 202 18.35 -2.40 17.40
N TRP A 203 18.81 -2.37 16.15
CA TRP A 203 19.94 -1.53 15.75
C TRP A 203 19.66 -0.04 16.02
N ALA A 204 18.49 0.46 15.62
CA ALA A 204 18.09 1.84 15.85
C ALA A 204 17.97 2.16 17.35
N TYR A 205 17.41 1.24 18.14
CA TYR A 205 17.33 1.37 19.60
C TYR A 205 18.72 1.52 20.24
N VAL A 206 19.68 0.67 19.85
CA VAL A 206 21.04 0.74 20.38
C VAL A 206 21.75 2.02 19.92
N LYS A 207 21.56 2.45 18.67
CA LYS A 207 22.18 3.67 18.14
C LYS A 207 21.59 4.96 18.70
N ALA A 208 20.34 4.94 19.12
CA ALA A 208 19.64 6.10 19.68
C ALA A 208 19.74 6.17 21.22
N ASP A 209 20.58 5.34 21.85
CA ASP A 209 20.68 5.23 23.32
C ASP A 209 19.32 4.92 23.98
N GLY A 210 18.52 4.08 23.32
CA GLY A 210 17.18 3.67 23.72
C GLY A 210 16.07 4.52 23.12
N PHE A 211 14.83 4.30 23.60
CA PHE A 211 13.67 5.08 23.14
C PHE A 211 13.58 6.47 23.78
N GLY A 212 14.29 6.72 24.88
CA GLY A 212 14.20 7.96 25.65
C GLY A 212 14.44 9.21 24.80
N PRO A 213 15.59 9.31 24.10
CA PRO A 213 15.89 10.46 23.25
C PRO A 213 14.81 10.68 22.18
N MET A 214 14.44 9.63 21.44
CA MET A 214 13.39 9.70 20.41
C MET A 214 12.02 10.16 20.97
N LEU A 215 11.59 9.58 22.09
CA LEU A 215 10.29 9.90 22.70
C LEU A 215 10.25 11.30 23.32
N SER A 216 11.41 11.82 23.72
CA SER A 216 11.57 13.14 24.33
C SER A 216 11.78 14.27 23.32
N THR A 217 12.07 13.96 22.05
CA THR A 217 12.26 14.97 21.00
C THR A 217 10.98 15.80 20.85
N PRO A 218 11.02 17.11 21.16
CA PRO A 218 9.85 17.96 21.09
C PRO A 218 9.48 18.24 19.64
N SER A 219 8.19 18.55 19.44
CA SER A 219 7.69 19.03 18.16
C SER A 219 8.38 20.33 17.75
N GLN A 220 8.83 20.43 16.49
CA GLN A 220 9.41 21.67 15.96
C GLN A 220 8.36 22.78 15.80
N PHE A 221 7.08 22.47 15.99
CA PHE A 221 5.97 23.42 15.94
C PHE A 221 5.66 24.07 17.30
N GLY A 222 6.26 23.56 18.39
CA GLY A 222 6.10 24.15 19.73
C GLY A 222 6.86 25.48 19.89
N PRO A 223 6.66 26.18 21.03
CA PRO A 223 7.36 27.42 21.32
C PRO A 223 8.89 27.27 21.24
N GLY A 224 9.55 28.12 20.44
CA GLY A 224 11.00 28.06 20.22
C GLY A 224 11.47 27.00 19.22
N GLY A 225 10.56 26.31 18.53
CA GLY A 225 10.87 25.36 17.47
C GLY A 225 11.08 26.03 16.10
N ALA A 226 11.81 25.36 15.20
CA ALA A 226 12.14 25.89 13.88
C ALA A 226 10.92 26.20 12.98
N ARG A 227 9.75 25.63 13.29
CA ARG A 227 8.50 25.79 12.55
C ARG A 227 7.36 26.25 13.45
N GLU A 228 7.66 27.02 14.48
CA GLU A 228 6.68 27.50 15.45
C GLU A 228 5.42 28.08 14.78
N GLY A 229 4.24 27.65 15.27
CA GLY A 229 2.94 28.11 14.77
C GLY A 229 2.49 27.55 13.42
N GLN A 230 3.33 26.78 12.72
CA GLN A 230 3.03 26.26 11.38
C GLN A 230 2.38 24.87 11.39
N PHE A 231 2.03 24.33 12.57
CA PHE A 231 1.52 22.96 12.71
C PHE A 231 0.35 22.68 11.75
N TRP A 232 -0.67 23.54 11.73
CA TRP A 232 -1.86 23.33 10.91
C TRP A 232 -1.59 23.42 9.41
N GLN A 233 -0.59 24.20 8.99
CA GLN A 233 -0.18 24.32 7.60
C GLN A 233 0.49 23.03 7.09
N VAL A 234 1.15 22.28 7.98
CA VAL A 234 1.76 20.99 7.65
C VAL A 234 0.77 19.84 7.88
N PHE A 235 -0.05 19.92 8.93
CA PHE A 235 -0.97 18.86 9.34
C PHE A 235 -2.03 18.55 8.28
N PHE A 236 -2.74 19.54 7.74
CA PHE A 236 -3.81 19.27 6.77
C PHE A 236 -3.30 18.67 5.45
N PRO A 237 -2.21 19.17 4.82
CA PRO A 237 -1.60 18.51 3.68
C PRO A 237 -1.10 17.11 4.01
N SER A 238 -0.44 16.93 5.16
CA SER A 238 0.07 15.64 5.60
C SER A 238 -1.05 14.61 5.76
N LEU A 239 -2.14 14.98 6.45
CA LEU A 239 -3.33 14.14 6.62
C LEU A 239 -3.95 13.80 5.27
N THR A 240 -4.04 14.77 4.36
CA THR A 240 -4.54 14.57 2.99
C THR A 240 -3.66 13.58 2.22
N ALA A 241 -2.33 13.67 2.37
CA ALA A 241 -1.39 12.73 1.78
C ALA A 241 -1.58 11.31 2.36
N MET A 242 -1.79 11.17 3.68
CA MET A 242 -2.08 9.87 4.31
C MET A 242 -3.37 9.25 3.75
N VAL A 243 -4.43 10.06 3.63
CA VAL A 243 -5.70 9.60 3.04
C VAL A 243 -5.48 9.23 1.57
N GLY A 244 -4.78 10.06 0.80
CA GLY A 244 -4.48 9.83 -0.61
C GLY A 244 -3.68 8.56 -0.88
N PHE A 245 -2.77 8.19 0.02
CA PHE A 245 -1.97 6.96 -0.06
C PHE A 245 -2.87 5.71 -0.19
N TRP A 246 -3.94 5.64 0.61
CA TRP A 246 -4.88 4.50 0.62
C TRP A 246 -6.19 4.74 -0.11
N ALA A 247 -6.48 5.99 -0.49
CA ALA A 247 -7.72 6.36 -1.16
C ALA A 247 -7.95 5.54 -2.42
N THR A 248 -6.87 5.22 -3.14
CA THR A 248 -6.92 4.35 -4.30
C THR A 248 -7.54 3.03 -3.91
N LEU A 249 -6.92 2.24 -3.04
CA LEU A 249 -7.38 0.93 -2.55
C LEU A 249 -8.83 0.95 -2.04
N SER A 250 -9.27 2.04 -1.39
CA SER A 250 -10.66 2.19 -0.93
C SER A 250 -11.71 2.01 -2.05
N LEU A 251 -11.35 2.31 -3.30
CA LEU A 251 -12.22 2.13 -4.47
C LEU A 251 -12.35 0.67 -4.91
N ASN A 252 -11.26 -0.11 -4.87
CA ASN A 252 -11.21 -1.50 -5.36
C ASN A 252 -11.11 -2.55 -4.27
N ILE A 253 -11.34 -2.14 -3.03
CA ILE A 253 -11.53 -3.07 -1.94
C ILE A 253 -12.60 -4.16 -2.24
N PRO A 254 -13.62 -3.97 -3.12
CA PRO A 254 -14.40 -5.07 -3.71
C PRO A 254 -13.59 -6.27 -4.23
N ASP A 255 -12.43 -6.05 -4.84
CA ASP A 255 -11.59 -7.11 -5.44
C ASP A 255 -11.10 -8.12 -4.38
N PHE A 256 -10.95 -7.67 -3.14
CA PHE A 256 -10.58 -8.50 -2.00
C PHE A 256 -11.81 -8.97 -1.21
N THR A 257 -12.72 -8.05 -0.93
CA THR A 257 -13.90 -8.30 -0.08
C THR A 257 -14.90 -9.26 -0.72
N ARG A 258 -14.86 -9.45 -2.06
CA ARG A 258 -15.64 -10.48 -2.75
C ARG A 258 -15.38 -11.92 -2.25
N TYR A 259 -14.25 -12.18 -1.61
CA TYR A 259 -13.91 -13.48 -1.03
C TYR A 259 -14.29 -13.62 0.46
N ALA A 260 -14.82 -12.58 1.09
CA ALA A 260 -15.19 -12.59 2.51
C ALA A 260 -16.45 -13.44 2.77
N LYS A 261 -16.42 -14.20 3.88
CA LYS A 261 -17.53 -15.05 4.32
C LYS A 261 -18.78 -14.27 4.73
N SER A 262 -18.58 -13.11 5.37
CA SER A 262 -19.66 -12.28 5.87
C SER A 262 -19.29 -10.81 5.94
N GLN A 263 -20.30 -9.94 6.01
CA GLN A 263 -20.10 -8.49 6.21
C GLN A 263 -19.35 -8.19 7.50
N ARG A 264 -19.59 -8.99 8.56
CA ARG A 264 -18.86 -8.86 9.81
C ARG A 264 -17.37 -9.15 9.62
N ASP A 265 -17.03 -10.17 8.84
CA ASP A 265 -15.63 -10.52 8.54
C ASP A 265 -14.92 -9.39 7.81
N GLN A 266 -15.58 -8.81 6.81
CA GLN A 266 -15.05 -7.66 6.07
C GLN A 266 -14.86 -6.42 6.96
N VAL A 267 -15.90 -6.00 7.69
CA VAL A 267 -15.86 -4.80 8.53
C VAL A 267 -14.82 -4.93 9.64
N LEU A 268 -14.87 -6.01 10.42
CA LEU A 268 -13.93 -6.18 11.53
C LEU A 268 -12.51 -6.42 11.03
N GLY A 269 -12.33 -7.18 9.95
CA GLY A 269 -11.02 -7.44 9.38
C GLY A 269 -10.32 -6.16 8.93
N GLN A 270 -11.05 -5.24 8.29
CA GLN A 270 -10.51 -3.94 7.87
C GLN A 270 -10.30 -2.99 9.05
N ALA A 271 -11.25 -2.93 9.99
CA ALA A 271 -11.17 -2.03 11.14
C ALA A 271 -10.06 -2.41 12.13
N ILE A 272 -9.76 -3.71 12.23
CA ILE A 272 -8.61 -4.20 13.02
C ILE A 272 -7.34 -4.07 12.18
N GLY A 273 -7.34 -4.59 10.95
CA GLY A 273 -6.15 -4.65 10.10
C GLY A 273 -5.53 -3.30 9.81
N LEU A 274 -6.26 -2.39 9.15
CA LEU A 274 -5.66 -1.14 8.65
C LEU A 274 -5.12 -0.25 9.78
N PRO A 275 -5.91 0.20 10.78
CA PRO A 275 -5.41 1.14 11.77
C PRO A 275 -4.31 0.57 12.66
N THR A 276 -4.40 -0.72 13.06
CA THR A 276 -3.45 -1.30 14.03
C THR A 276 -2.11 -1.71 13.42
N THR A 277 -2.09 -2.01 12.13
CA THR A 277 -0.84 -2.40 11.45
C THR A 277 -0.08 -1.21 10.90
N MET A 278 -0.75 -0.08 10.65
CA MET A 278 -0.17 1.12 10.06
C MET A 278 0.23 2.23 11.01
N THR A 279 -0.28 2.20 12.24
CA THR A 279 -0.08 3.24 13.26
C THR A 279 0.98 2.79 14.25
#